data_AF-A0A3D2SXZ8-F1
#
_entry.id   AF-A0A3D2SXZ8-F1
#
_cell.length_a   1.000
_cell.length_b   1.000
_cell.length_c   1.000
_cell.angle_alpha   90.00
_cell.angle_beta   90.00
_cell.angle_gamma   90.00
#
_symmetry.space_group_name_H-M   'P 1'
#
loop_
_entity.id
_entity.type
_entity.pdbx_description
1 polymer ?
#
loop_
_entity_poly.entity_id
_entity_poly.type
_entity_poly.pdbx_seq_one_letter_code
_entity_poly.pdbx_strand_id
1 'polypeptide(L)'
;MFKQKRHGKQMKGLKGFTLIELLLVVGVIALLSLFITNVFETMAIRAANQRIAKQMLEVQQAAEYYVARNFDTILTALPLAGDVGEYTLTDIKNDDFLPATYNENNRFGQNITVFVRNLGNAFSEGDTLEVLTVSEDPGVGNPVYIENMRLREIANAGGAKLGYSSELISAGEIASSANRWQVNRADFEAAGYLITPDANEGGYLASYGRVSIADIAGDEYLYKVQLDSVADANLMEANLDMNNYDIENVSALTVDRLEVSGNTVIEGNDNGTSNNALNVS
;
A
#
# COMPACT_ATOMS: atom_id res chain seq x y z
N MET A 1 -0.50 45.80 91.31
CA MET A 1 -0.94 45.80 89.89
C MET A 1 0.22 46.40 89.10
N PHE A 2 0.92 45.79 88.14
CA PHE A 2 0.54 44.84 87.08
C PHE A 2 1.74 43.95 86.71
N LYS A 3 1.48 42.68 86.38
CA LYS A 3 2.46 41.69 85.90
C LYS A 3 2.26 41.54 84.39
N GLN A 4 3.17 42.06 83.56
CA GLN A 4 3.11 41.89 82.09
C GLN A 4 3.79 40.57 81.68
N LYS A 5 2.98 39.56 81.31
CA LYS A 5 3.44 38.35 80.62
C LYS A 5 3.69 38.67 79.14
N ARG A 6 4.94 38.70 78.70
CA ARG A 6 5.31 38.70 77.28
C ARG A 6 5.18 37.27 76.73
N HIS A 7 4.19 37.03 75.87
CA HIS A 7 4.11 35.81 75.06
C HIS A 7 5.02 35.98 73.84
N GLY A 8 6.17 35.30 73.85
CA GLY A 8 7.02 35.14 72.68
C GLY A 8 6.36 34.19 71.69
N LYS A 9 5.90 34.73 70.56
CA LYS A 9 5.42 33.95 69.41
C LYS A 9 6.64 33.30 68.76
N GLN A 10 6.77 31.97 68.87
CA GLN A 10 7.83 31.22 68.19
C GLN A 10 7.67 31.41 66.67
N MET A 11 8.66 32.05 66.06
CA MET A 11 8.84 32.01 64.60
C MET A 11 9.30 30.60 64.24
N LYS A 12 8.48 29.85 63.49
CA LYS A 12 8.87 28.58 62.88
C LYS A 12 10.06 28.88 61.96
N GLY A 13 11.25 28.42 62.34
CA GLY A 13 12.45 28.56 61.51
C GLY A 13 12.22 27.91 60.16
N LEU A 14 12.43 28.68 59.09
CA LEU A 14 12.62 28.15 57.74
C LEU A 14 13.87 27.26 57.80
N LYS A 15 13.68 25.94 57.73
CA LYS A 15 14.78 24.99 57.60
C LYS A 15 15.44 25.26 56.25
N GLY A 16 16.67 25.79 56.27
CA GLY A 16 17.49 25.96 55.07
C GLY A 16 17.89 24.61 54.50
N PHE A 17 17.87 24.51 53.17
CA PHE A 17 18.35 23.33 52.44
C PHE A 17 19.80 23.03 52.81
N THR A 18 20.08 21.77 53.11
CA THR A 18 21.44 21.34 53.46
C THR A 18 22.25 21.04 52.20
N LEU A 19 23.57 21.24 52.23
CA LEU A 19 24.46 20.99 51.08
C LEU A 19 24.35 19.53 50.57
N ILE A 20 24.14 18.58 51.48
CA ILE A 20 23.97 17.15 51.15
C ILE A 20 22.68 16.90 50.37
N GLU A 21 21.62 17.64 50.65
CA GLU A 21 20.32 17.56 49.99
C GLU A 21 20.39 18.11 48.57
N LEU A 22 21.18 19.19 48.37
CA LEU A 22 21.50 19.71 47.04
C LEU A 22 22.29 18.69 46.21
N LEU A 23 23.31 18.05 46.79
CA LEU A 23 24.10 17.01 46.12
C LEU A 23 23.25 15.79 45.74
N LEU A 24 22.33 15.38 46.62
CA LEU A 24 21.41 14.28 46.35
C LEU A 24 20.46 14.63 45.19
N VAL A 25 19.87 15.84 45.19
CA VAL A 25 19.01 16.31 44.10
C VAL A 25 19.76 16.35 42.77
N VAL A 26 20.99 16.87 42.74
CA VAL A 26 21.81 16.89 41.51
C VAL A 26 22.14 15.47 41.04
N GLY A 27 22.46 14.55 41.95
CA GLY A 27 22.69 13.14 41.62
C GLY A 27 21.45 12.47 41.02
N VAL A 28 20.25 12.72 41.58
CA VAL A 28 18.99 12.22 41.05
C VAL A 28 18.67 12.83 39.68
N ILE A 29 18.86 14.14 39.50
CA ILE A 29 18.66 14.81 38.21
C ILE A 29 19.61 14.27 37.15
N ALA A 30 20.88 14.00 37.49
CA ALA A 30 21.84 13.43 36.54
C ALA A 30 21.40 12.03 36.07
N LEU A 31 20.94 11.18 36.99
CA LEU A 31 20.42 9.85 36.64
C LEU A 31 19.13 9.93 35.81
N LEU A 32 18.21 10.83 36.17
CA LEU A 32 16.98 11.08 35.40
C LEU A 32 17.29 11.61 34.00
N SER A 33 18.30 12.48 33.86
CA SER A 33 18.70 13.03 32.57
C SER A 33 19.18 11.94 31.62
N LEU A 34 19.98 10.97 32.10
CA LEU A 34 20.39 9.82 31.29
C LEU A 34 19.20 8.98 30.82
N PHE A 35 18.22 8.74 31.70
CA PHE A 35 17.02 7.98 31.33
C PHE A 35 16.16 8.72 30.31
N ILE A 36 15.99 10.04 30.48
CA ILE A 36 15.21 10.90 29.60
C ILE A 36 15.81 10.93 28.19
N THR A 37 17.13 11.05 28.04
CA THR A 37 17.79 11.09 26.73
C THR A 37 17.54 9.80 25.93
N ASN A 38 17.67 8.62 26.56
CA ASN A 38 17.41 7.33 25.90
C ASN A 38 15.96 7.19 25.42
N VAL A 39 14.99 7.68 26.21
CA VAL A 39 13.56 7.66 25.83
C VAL A 39 13.31 8.59 24.64
N PHE A 40 13.84 9.81 24.66
CA PHE A 40 13.66 10.75 23.56
C PHE A 40 14.32 10.27 22.27
N GLU A 41 15.51 9.67 22.34
CA GLU A 41 16.17 9.06 21.18
C GLU A 41 15.34 7.93 20.59
N THR A 42 14.83 7.03 21.43
CA THR A 42 13.96 5.92 20.99
C THR A 42 12.69 6.44 20.32
N MET A 43 12.05 7.47 20.88
CA MET A 43 10.86 8.10 20.29
C MET A 43 11.17 8.77 18.96
N ALA A 44 12.30 9.47 18.86
CA ALA A 44 12.73 10.12 17.62
C ALA A 44 13.01 9.10 16.51
N ILE A 45 13.69 7.99 16.84
CA ILE A 45 13.96 6.90 15.90
C ILE A 45 12.66 6.26 15.42
N ARG A 46 11.72 5.95 16.32
CA ARG A 46 10.41 5.40 15.95
C ARG A 46 9.62 6.33 15.05
N ALA A 47 9.58 7.63 15.37
CA ALA A 47 8.91 8.62 14.54
C ALA A 47 9.57 8.74 13.15
N ALA A 48 10.91 8.64 13.08
CA ALA A 48 11.63 8.61 11.81
C ALA A 48 11.27 7.36 11.00
N ASN A 49 11.27 6.17 11.62
CA ASN A 49 10.93 4.91 10.97
C ASN A 49 9.49 4.93 10.43
N GLN A 50 8.53 5.47 11.19
CA GLN A 50 7.14 5.64 10.73
C GLN A 50 7.02 6.57 9.51
N ARG A 51 7.80 7.65 9.46
CA ARG A 51 7.80 8.56 8.30
C ARG A 51 8.36 7.88 7.05
N ILE A 52 9.41 7.09 7.20
CA ILE A 52 10.02 6.34 6.09
C ILE A 52 9.06 5.25 5.60
N ALA A 53 8.42 4.52 6.52
CA ALA A 53 7.39 3.56 6.17
C ALA A 53 6.24 4.22 5.39
N LYS A 54 5.77 5.38 5.85
CA LYS A 54 4.74 6.15 5.15
C LYS A 54 5.19 6.58 3.76
N GLN A 55 6.45 7.02 3.60
CA GLN A 55 7.01 7.39 2.30
C GLN A 55 6.95 6.21 1.32
N MET A 56 7.42 5.03 1.72
CA MET A 56 7.36 3.82 0.87
C MET A 56 5.92 3.46 0.49
N LEU A 57 4.98 3.53 1.44
CA LEU A 57 3.57 3.23 1.18
C LEU A 57 2.88 4.26 0.28
N GLU A 58 3.27 5.54 0.36
CA GLU A 58 2.79 6.59 -0.52
C GLU A 58 3.23 6.35 -1.97
N VAL A 59 4.50 5.99 -2.17
CA VAL A 59 4.99 5.60 -3.51
C VAL A 59 4.30 4.33 -3.99
N GLN A 60 4.14 3.32 -3.14
CA GLN A 60 3.42 2.10 -3.48
C GLN A 60 1.99 2.37 -3.94
N GLN A 61 1.28 3.24 -3.23
CA GLN A 61 -0.08 3.60 -3.59
C GLN A 61 -0.12 4.36 -4.94
N ALA A 62 0.80 5.29 -5.16
CA ALA A 62 0.92 5.99 -6.43
C ALA A 62 1.26 5.03 -7.59
N ALA A 63 2.13 4.05 -7.34
CA ALA A 63 2.48 3.00 -8.29
C ALA A 63 1.27 2.10 -8.61
N GLU A 64 0.50 1.68 -7.61
CA GLU A 64 -0.75 0.92 -7.82
C GLU A 64 -1.74 1.72 -8.68
N TYR A 65 -1.89 3.03 -8.46
CA TYR A 65 -2.74 3.88 -9.30
C TYR A 65 -2.21 4.08 -10.72
N TYR A 66 -0.90 4.25 -10.88
CA TYR A 66 -0.26 4.32 -12.19
C TYR A 66 -0.48 3.01 -12.97
N VAL A 67 -0.28 1.87 -12.33
CA VAL A 67 -0.50 0.55 -12.93
C VAL A 67 -1.97 0.33 -13.28
N ALA A 68 -2.89 0.72 -12.40
CA ALA A 68 -4.33 0.66 -12.67
C ALA A 68 -4.74 1.52 -13.87
N ARG A 69 -4.17 2.74 -13.98
CA ARG A 69 -4.45 3.65 -15.09
C ARG A 69 -3.90 3.14 -16.42
N ASN A 70 -2.71 2.55 -16.40
CA ASN A 70 -1.99 2.14 -17.59
C ASN A 70 -2.05 0.62 -17.83
N PHE A 71 -3.04 -0.06 -17.24
CA PHE A 71 -3.09 -1.51 -17.13
C PHE A 71 -2.92 -2.24 -18.47
N ASP A 72 -3.76 -1.90 -19.46
CA ASP A 72 -3.70 -2.53 -20.78
C ASP A 72 -2.38 -2.27 -21.52
N THR A 73 -1.81 -1.08 -21.32
CA THR A 73 -0.52 -0.69 -21.93
C THR A 73 0.62 -1.50 -21.31
N ILE A 74 0.61 -1.65 -19.98
CA ILE A 74 1.60 -2.44 -19.25
C ILE A 74 1.46 -3.93 -19.59
N LEU A 75 0.23 -4.45 -19.67
CA LEU A 75 -0.02 -5.85 -20.04
C LEU A 75 0.45 -6.15 -21.47
N THR A 76 0.30 -5.19 -22.39
CA THR A 76 0.85 -5.31 -23.75
C THR A 76 2.37 -5.32 -23.76
N ALA A 77 3.01 -4.54 -22.86
CA ALA A 77 4.47 -4.50 -22.72
C ALA A 77 5.04 -5.74 -22.00
N LEU A 78 4.25 -6.40 -21.16
CA LEU A 78 4.59 -7.59 -20.38
C LEU A 78 3.66 -8.77 -20.77
N PRO A 79 3.74 -9.28 -22.01
CA PRO A 79 2.71 -10.16 -22.58
C PRO A 79 2.61 -11.54 -21.93
N LEU A 80 3.67 -12.04 -21.28
CA LEU A 80 3.69 -13.37 -20.70
C LEU A 80 3.65 -13.32 -19.17
N ALA A 81 2.99 -14.30 -18.56
CA ALA A 81 3.05 -14.48 -17.11
C ALA A 81 4.50 -14.72 -16.67
N GLY A 82 4.95 -13.92 -15.70
CA GLY A 82 6.34 -13.87 -15.24
C GLY A 82 7.16 -12.72 -15.82
N ASP A 83 6.70 -12.06 -16.89
CA ASP A 83 7.38 -10.88 -17.43
C ASP A 83 7.41 -9.76 -16.40
N VAL A 84 8.57 -9.12 -16.24
CA VAL A 84 8.81 -8.04 -15.27
C VAL A 84 9.31 -6.80 -16.02
N GLY A 85 8.74 -5.64 -15.69
CA GLY A 85 9.17 -4.34 -16.19
C GLY A 85 9.51 -3.39 -15.04
N GLU A 86 10.54 -2.58 -15.26
CA GLU A 86 10.89 -1.46 -14.37
C GLU A 86 10.13 -0.20 -14.79
N TYR A 87 9.60 0.52 -13.80
CA TYR A 87 8.95 1.81 -13.95
C TYR A 87 9.57 2.77 -12.95
N THR A 88 10.13 3.86 -13.46
CA THR A 88 10.83 4.82 -12.62
C THR A 88 9.82 5.73 -11.91
N LEU A 89 10.25 6.35 -10.81
CA LEU A 89 9.48 7.43 -10.18
C LEU A 89 9.22 8.61 -11.14
N THR A 90 10.06 8.78 -12.17
CA THR A 90 9.83 9.79 -13.20
C THR A 90 8.58 9.48 -14.01
N ASP A 91 8.33 8.22 -14.37
CA ASP A 91 7.12 7.80 -15.09
C ASP A 91 5.87 8.08 -14.26
N ILE A 92 5.90 7.75 -12.97
CA ILE A 92 4.79 7.95 -12.03
C ILE A 92 4.51 9.45 -11.80
N LYS A 93 5.56 10.29 -11.77
CA LYS A 93 5.43 11.75 -11.64
C LYS A 93 4.88 12.41 -12.90
N ASN A 94 5.25 11.92 -14.08
CA ASN A 94 4.77 12.47 -15.35
C ASN A 94 3.25 12.30 -15.53
N ASP A 95 2.67 11.27 -14.92
CA ASP A 95 1.23 11.00 -14.90
C ASP A 95 0.51 11.63 -13.68
N ASP A 96 1.17 12.55 -12.96
CA ASP A 96 0.63 13.30 -11.81
C ASP A 96 0.19 12.45 -10.59
N PHE A 97 0.63 11.19 -10.48
CA PHE A 97 0.36 10.35 -9.30
C PHE A 97 1.26 10.69 -8.10
N LEU A 98 2.38 11.36 -8.35
CA LEU A 98 3.24 11.97 -7.33
C LEU A 98 3.55 13.43 -7.73
N PRO A 99 3.73 14.34 -6.76
CA PRO A 99 4.15 15.70 -7.06
C PRO A 99 5.47 15.72 -7.84
N ALA A 100 5.62 16.61 -8.82
CA ALA A 100 6.86 16.76 -9.56
C ALA A 100 8.09 17.03 -8.66
N THR A 101 7.87 17.61 -7.48
CA THR A 101 8.91 17.88 -6.46
C THR A 101 9.18 16.71 -5.52
N TYR A 102 8.57 15.55 -5.73
CA TYR A 102 8.76 14.39 -4.87
C TYR A 102 10.21 13.90 -4.94
N ASN A 103 10.81 13.65 -3.79
CA ASN A 103 12.18 13.18 -3.70
C ASN A 103 12.24 11.69 -4.03
N GLU A 104 13.08 11.33 -5.00
CA GLU A 104 13.26 9.94 -5.43
C GLU A 104 14.05 9.11 -4.43
N ASN A 105 14.73 9.77 -3.50
CA ASN A 105 15.49 9.11 -2.46
C ASN A 105 14.67 9.01 -1.17
N ASN A 106 14.78 7.86 -0.50
CA ASN A 106 14.40 7.75 0.89
C ASN A 106 15.39 8.51 1.78
N ARG A 107 15.08 8.60 3.08
CA ARG A 107 15.92 9.32 4.05
C ARG A 107 17.37 8.81 4.17
N PHE A 108 17.64 7.59 3.75
CA PHE A 108 18.97 7.00 3.77
C PHE A 108 19.79 7.38 2.53
N GLY A 109 19.16 7.92 1.49
CA GLY A 109 19.80 8.19 0.20
C GLY A 109 19.63 7.06 -0.81
N GLN A 110 18.85 6.03 -0.47
CA GLN A 110 18.49 4.97 -1.41
C GLN A 110 17.44 5.50 -2.40
N ASN A 111 17.60 5.25 -3.70
CA ASN A 111 16.59 5.52 -4.71
C ASN A 111 15.35 4.66 -4.44
N ILE A 112 14.20 5.02 -5.00
CA ILE A 112 12.98 4.21 -4.93
C ILE A 112 12.54 3.90 -6.36
N THR A 113 12.35 2.61 -6.63
CA THR A 113 12.03 2.10 -7.96
C THR A 113 10.83 1.17 -7.88
N VAL A 114 10.07 1.07 -8.97
CA VAL A 114 8.86 0.24 -9.04
C VAL A 114 9.07 -0.82 -10.09
N PHE A 115 8.82 -2.07 -9.70
CA PHE A 115 8.76 -3.20 -10.61
C PHE A 115 7.33 -3.67 -10.72
N VAL A 116 6.92 -3.98 -11.95
CA VAL A 116 5.63 -4.58 -12.24
C VAL A 116 5.86 -5.93 -12.88
N ARG A 117 5.20 -6.96 -12.35
CA ARG A 117 5.27 -8.32 -12.88
C ARG A 117 3.88 -8.79 -13.33
N ASN A 118 3.78 -9.32 -14.54
CA ASN A 118 2.56 -9.95 -14.99
C ASN A 118 2.38 -11.31 -14.28
N LEU A 119 1.31 -11.48 -13.51
CA LEU A 119 0.98 -12.75 -12.86
C LEU A 119 0.02 -13.62 -13.70
N GLY A 120 -0.43 -13.13 -14.85
CA GLY A 120 -1.40 -13.75 -15.73
C GLY A 120 -2.82 -13.74 -15.17
N ASN A 121 -3.66 -14.64 -15.68
CA ASN A 121 -5.08 -14.76 -15.37
C ASN A 121 -5.41 -15.94 -14.44
N ALA A 122 -4.42 -16.43 -13.69
CA ALA A 122 -4.60 -17.56 -12.76
C ALA A 122 -5.42 -17.18 -11.50
N PHE A 123 -5.71 -15.89 -11.32
CA PHE A 123 -6.50 -15.35 -10.21
C PHE A 123 -7.97 -15.29 -10.59
N SER A 124 -8.87 -15.38 -9.60
CA SER A 124 -10.32 -15.23 -9.79
C SER A 124 -10.70 -13.86 -10.37
N GLU A 125 -9.84 -12.88 -10.15
CA GLU A 125 -9.97 -11.47 -10.51
C GLU A 125 -9.49 -11.18 -11.95
N GLY A 126 -9.09 -12.21 -12.72
CA GLY A 126 -8.62 -12.10 -14.10
C GLY A 126 -7.14 -11.75 -14.21
N ASP A 127 -6.76 -11.11 -15.32
CA ASP A 127 -5.39 -10.62 -15.52
C ASP A 127 -4.97 -9.77 -14.32
N THR A 128 -3.80 -10.07 -13.77
CA THR A 128 -3.31 -9.46 -12.55
C THR A 128 -1.86 -9.05 -12.69
N LEU A 129 -1.58 -7.79 -12.36
CA LEU A 129 -0.24 -7.23 -12.28
C LEU A 129 0.18 -7.12 -10.80
N GLU A 130 1.36 -7.65 -10.49
CA GLU A 130 2.02 -7.46 -9.21
C GLU A 130 2.81 -6.16 -9.24
N VAL A 131 2.71 -5.36 -8.17
CA VAL A 131 3.41 -4.09 -8.05
C VAL A 131 4.33 -4.14 -6.83
N LEU A 132 5.64 -4.11 -7.08
CA LEU A 132 6.68 -4.15 -6.08
C LEU A 132 7.47 -2.84 -6.10
N THR A 133 7.29 -2.01 -5.08
CA THR A 133 8.14 -0.82 -4.89
C THR A 133 9.29 -1.18 -3.96
N VAL A 134 10.51 -0.80 -4.31
CA VAL A 134 11.73 -1.15 -3.59
C VAL A 134 12.58 0.08 -3.39
N SER A 135 13.29 0.17 -2.27
CA SER A 135 14.39 1.11 -2.14
C SER A 135 15.68 0.46 -2.63
N GLU A 136 16.58 1.24 -3.22
CA GLU A 136 17.76 0.71 -3.88
C GLU A 136 18.99 1.59 -3.75
N ASP A 137 20.16 1.00 -3.92
CA ASP A 137 21.41 1.74 -3.92
C ASP A 137 21.46 2.71 -5.12
N PRO A 138 21.77 4.01 -4.94
CA PRO A 138 21.86 4.96 -6.05
C PRO A 138 22.95 4.67 -7.09
N GLY A 139 23.78 3.64 -6.92
CA GLY A 139 24.66 3.10 -7.97
C GLY A 139 26.07 2.74 -7.50
N VAL A 140 26.94 2.44 -8.46
CA VAL A 140 28.27 1.84 -8.21
C VAL A 140 29.21 2.80 -7.46
N GLY A 141 29.57 2.45 -6.24
CA GLY A 141 30.75 3.03 -5.57
C GLY A 141 30.67 3.18 -4.05
N ASN A 142 29.47 3.14 -3.45
CA ASN A 142 29.31 3.09 -1.99
C ASN A 142 27.87 2.68 -1.63
N PRO A 143 27.59 1.38 -1.44
CA PRO A 143 26.24 0.93 -1.21
C PRO A 143 25.66 1.52 0.08
N VAL A 144 24.46 2.05 -0.04
CA VAL A 144 23.73 2.61 1.10
C VAL A 144 22.81 1.53 1.66
N TYR A 145 23.19 0.94 2.79
CA TYR A 145 22.38 -0.07 3.48
C TYR A 145 21.59 0.50 4.64
N ILE A 146 20.40 -0.07 4.86
CA ILE A 146 19.68 0.06 6.13
C ILE A 146 20.00 -1.19 6.96
N GLU A 147 20.52 -0.99 8.16
CA GLU A 147 20.83 -2.09 9.08
C GLU A 147 19.63 -3.03 9.29
N ASN A 148 19.89 -4.33 9.36
CA ASN A 148 18.88 -5.38 9.42
C ASN A 148 17.82 -5.18 10.52
N MET A 149 18.22 -4.76 11.72
CA MET A 149 17.28 -4.50 12.81
C MET A 149 16.37 -3.31 12.49
N ARG A 150 16.94 -2.25 11.90
CA ARG A 150 16.20 -1.05 11.52
C ARG A 150 15.26 -1.29 10.33
N LEU A 151 15.65 -2.11 9.36
CA LEU A 151 14.76 -2.58 8.29
C LEU A 151 13.50 -3.23 8.86
N ARG A 152 13.67 -4.17 9.80
CA ARG A 152 12.55 -4.86 10.43
C ARG A 152 11.63 -3.89 11.19
N GLU A 153 12.19 -2.92 11.92
CA GLU A 153 11.40 -1.91 12.62
C GLU A 153 10.59 -1.01 11.67
N ILE A 154 11.19 -0.58 10.56
CA ILE A 154 10.51 0.22 9.54
C ILE A 154 9.41 -0.61 8.87
N ALA A 155 9.70 -1.84 8.43
CA ALA A 155 8.72 -2.73 7.83
C ALA A 155 7.53 -2.98 8.77
N ASN A 156 7.79 -3.25 10.05
CA ASN A 156 6.72 -3.38 11.05
C ASN A 156 5.87 -2.11 11.21
N ALA A 157 6.48 -0.92 11.08
CA ALA A 157 5.75 0.35 11.13
C ALA A 157 4.83 0.55 9.90
N GLY A 158 5.17 -0.02 8.75
CA GLY A 158 4.35 0.00 7.54
C GLY A 158 3.29 -1.12 7.45
N GLY A 159 3.33 -2.07 8.38
CA GLY A 159 2.34 -3.15 8.45
C GLY A 159 2.44 -4.14 7.29
N ALA A 160 1.32 -4.79 6.95
CA ALA A 160 1.29 -5.94 6.04
C ALA A 160 1.81 -5.67 4.62
N LYS A 161 1.67 -4.42 4.13
CA LYS A 161 2.13 -4.04 2.79
C LYS A 161 3.64 -3.78 2.72
N LEU A 162 4.30 -3.55 3.85
CA LEU A 162 5.72 -3.20 3.88
C LEU A 162 6.58 -4.39 4.35
N GLY A 163 7.78 -4.46 3.80
CA GLY A 163 8.72 -5.56 3.91
C GLY A 163 10.14 -5.08 3.64
N TYR A 164 11.01 -6.03 3.35
CA TYR A 164 12.43 -5.79 3.14
C TYR A 164 13.04 -6.84 2.22
N SER A 165 14.20 -6.52 1.67
CA SER A 165 15.17 -7.49 1.16
C SER A 165 16.42 -7.47 2.04
N SER A 166 16.79 -8.64 2.56
CA SER A 166 17.90 -8.81 3.50
C SER A 166 18.46 -10.23 3.43
N GLU A 167 19.78 -10.38 3.28
CA GLU A 167 20.42 -11.70 3.34
C GLU A 167 20.38 -12.34 4.73
N LEU A 168 20.27 -11.54 5.79
CA LEU A 168 20.19 -12.06 7.16
C LEU A 168 18.77 -12.50 7.54
N ILE A 169 17.75 -11.81 7.03
CA ILE A 169 16.36 -12.00 7.49
C ILE A 169 15.53 -12.83 6.49
N SER A 170 15.71 -12.61 5.20
CA SER A 170 14.92 -13.22 4.11
C SER A 170 15.84 -13.56 2.93
N ALA A 171 16.79 -14.47 3.15
CA ALA A 171 17.78 -14.84 2.14
C ALA A 171 17.11 -15.32 0.84
N GLY A 172 17.49 -14.71 -0.29
CA GLY A 172 16.91 -15.01 -1.61
C GLY A 172 15.51 -14.45 -1.86
N GLU A 173 14.89 -13.80 -0.87
CA GLU A 173 13.51 -13.34 -0.94
C GLU A 173 13.38 -11.85 -0.62
N ILE A 174 12.32 -11.25 -1.16
CA ILE A 174 11.80 -9.97 -0.70
C ILE A 174 10.47 -10.28 -0.01
N ALA A 175 10.34 -9.91 1.27
CA ALA A 175 9.22 -10.37 2.08
C ALA A 175 8.73 -9.32 3.07
N SER A 176 7.44 -9.37 3.36
CA SER A 176 6.85 -8.64 4.49
C SER A 176 7.44 -9.08 5.82
N SER A 177 7.50 -8.17 6.80
CA SER A 177 7.93 -8.52 8.16
C SER A 177 6.94 -9.43 8.92
N ALA A 178 5.73 -9.59 8.38
CA ALA A 178 4.63 -10.34 8.97
C ALA A 178 4.23 -11.60 8.17
N ASN A 179 5.09 -12.07 7.24
CA ASN A 179 4.85 -13.25 6.39
C ASN A 179 3.49 -13.25 5.65
N ARG A 180 3.05 -12.06 5.20
CA ARG A 180 1.82 -11.86 4.43
C ARG A 180 2.03 -12.04 2.94
N TRP A 181 3.19 -11.63 2.47
CA TRP A 181 3.65 -11.82 1.10
C TRP A 181 5.15 -12.06 1.11
N GLN A 182 5.58 -12.78 0.08
CA GLN A 182 6.98 -13.02 -0.25
C GLN A 182 7.07 -13.17 -1.76
N VAL A 183 8.15 -12.68 -2.34
CA VAL A 183 8.50 -12.88 -3.74
C VAL A 183 9.95 -13.33 -3.84
N ASN A 184 10.22 -14.20 -4.81
CA ASN A 184 11.59 -14.62 -5.09
C ASN A 184 12.35 -13.45 -5.71
N ARG A 185 13.48 -13.07 -5.13
CA ARG A 185 14.27 -11.94 -5.60
C ARG A 185 14.88 -12.19 -6.98
N ALA A 186 15.24 -13.45 -7.28
CA ALA A 186 15.85 -13.83 -8.55
C ALA A 186 14.96 -13.51 -9.76
N ASP A 187 13.63 -13.53 -9.57
CA ASP A 187 12.66 -13.21 -10.63
C ASP A 187 12.80 -11.74 -11.08
N PHE A 188 13.16 -10.84 -10.16
CA PHE A 188 13.37 -9.42 -10.45
C PHE A 188 14.80 -9.15 -10.91
N GLU A 189 15.79 -9.87 -10.37
CA GLU A 189 17.21 -9.74 -10.77
C GLU A 189 17.39 -9.95 -12.29
N ALA A 190 16.64 -10.90 -12.86
CA ALA A 190 16.62 -11.16 -14.31
C ALA A 190 16.12 -9.96 -15.14
N ALA A 191 15.33 -9.08 -14.54
CA ALA A 191 14.74 -7.90 -15.18
C ALA A 191 15.56 -6.62 -14.97
N GLY A 192 16.76 -6.73 -14.40
CA GLY A 192 17.64 -5.58 -14.15
C GLY A 192 17.60 -5.07 -12.71
N TYR A 193 16.90 -5.73 -11.79
CA TYR A 193 16.94 -5.44 -10.36
C TYR A 193 18.29 -5.87 -9.76
N LEU A 194 19.28 -4.98 -9.78
CA LEU A 194 20.65 -5.29 -9.33
C LEU A 194 20.84 -5.19 -7.80
N ILE A 195 19.75 -5.26 -7.03
CA ILE A 195 19.79 -5.07 -5.57
C ILE A 195 20.34 -6.32 -4.89
N THR A 196 21.55 -6.18 -4.34
CA THR A 196 22.15 -7.20 -3.49
C THR A 196 22.21 -6.68 -2.06
N PRO A 197 21.37 -7.17 -1.13
CA PRO A 197 21.57 -6.88 0.28
C PRO A 197 22.84 -7.56 0.80
N ASP A 198 23.38 -7.06 1.90
CA ASP A 198 24.55 -7.62 2.57
C ASP A 198 24.16 -8.22 3.92
N ALA A 199 24.63 -9.43 4.21
CA ALA A 199 24.28 -10.14 5.44
C ALA A 199 24.74 -9.40 6.71
N ASN A 200 25.81 -8.61 6.63
CA ASN A 200 26.42 -7.91 7.75
C ASN A 200 26.08 -6.41 7.76
N GLU A 201 25.96 -5.78 6.59
CA GLU A 201 25.75 -4.33 6.49
C GLU A 201 24.26 -3.95 6.44
N GLY A 202 23.41 -4.81 5.87
CA GLY A 202 21.96 -4.61 5.84
C GLY A 202 21.35 -4.74 4.46
N GLY A 203 20.31 -3.96 4.19
CA GLY A 203 19.57 -4.11 2.94
C GLY A 203 18.58 -2.99 2.69
N TYR A 204 17.43 -3.37 2.14
CA TYR A 204 16.54 -2.47 1.44
C TYR A 204 15.08 -2.68 1.85
N LEU A 205 14.27 -1.62 1.77
CA LEU A 205 12.85 -1.69 2.04
C LEU A 205 12.11 -2.10 0.76
N ALA A 206 10.99 -2.78 0.94
CA ALA A 206 10.11 -3.12 -0.17
C ALA A 206 8.65 -3.03 0.26
N SER A 207 7.77 -2.64 -0.65
CA SER A 207 6.33 -2.66 -0.46
C SER A 207 5.64 -3.37 -1.62
N TYR A 208 4.48 -3.92 -1.33
CA TYR A 208 3.82 -4.88 -2.20
C TYR A 208 2.35 -4.53 -2.39
N GLY A 209 1.89 -4.77 -3.63
CA GLY A 209 0.50 -4.68 -4.03
C GLY A 209 0.22 -5.54 -5.25
N ARG A 210 -1.06 -5.62 -5.60
CA ARG A 210 -1.54 -6.20 -6.85
C ARG A 210 -2.63 -5.30 -7.40
N VAL A 211 -2.73 -5.27 -8.70
CA VAL A 211 -3.81 -4.63 -9.45
C VAL A 211 -4.34 -5.68 -10.40
N SER A 212 -5.63 -5.99 -10.30
CA SER A 212 -6.30 -6.90 -11.22
C SER A 212 -7.24 -6.14 -12.15
N ILE A 213 -7.60 -6.79 -13.27
CA ILE A 213 -8.61 -6.24 -14.16
C ILE A 213 -9.96 -6.06 -13.44
N ALA A 214 -10.33 -6.94 -12.51
CA ALA A 214 -11.54 -6.76 -11.70
C ALA A 214 -11.50 -5.50 -10.81
N ASP A 215 -10.32 -5.13 -10.29
CA ASP A 215 -10.16 -3.90 -9.48
C ASP A 215 -10.37 -2.63 -10.32
N ILE A 216 -10.08 -2.69 -11.62
CA ILE A 216 -10.16 -1.55 -12.54
C ILE A 216 -11.52 -1.50 -13.24
N ALA A 217 -12.01 -2.67 -13.66
CA ALA A 217 -13.25 -2.83 -14.39
C ALA A 217 -14.49 -2.67 -13.52
N GLY A 218 -14.31 -2.47 -12.20
CA GLY A 218 -15.32 -2.24 -11.18
C GLY A 218 -16.75 -2.43 -11.65
N ASP A 219 -17.40 -3.50 -11.17
CA ASP A 219 -18.79 -3.94 -11.45
C ASP A 219 -19.89 -2.84 -11.37
N GLU A 220 -19.53 -1.59 -11.09
CA GLU A 220 -20.38 -0.43 -10.88
C GLU A 220 -20.57 0.46 -12.13
N TYR A 221 -19.76 0.30 -13.19
CA TYR A 221 -19.85 1.19 -14.35
C TYR A 221 -19.86 0.48 -15.70
N LEU A 222 -20.67 1.04 -16.60
CA LEU A 222 -20.73 0.67 -18.01
C LEU A 222 -19.39 1.05 -18.68
N TYR A 223 -18.59 0.06 -19.07
CA TYR A 223 -17.33 0.30 -19.78
C TYR A 223 -17.46 -0.04 -21.28
N LYS A 224 -16.59 0.59 -22.08
CA LYS A 224 -16.53 0.37 -23.53
C LYS A 224 -15.59 -0.78 -23.84
N VAL A 225 -16.08 -1.76 -24.58
CA VAL A 225 -15.27 -2.80 -25.20
C VAL A 225 -15.09 -2.45 -26.67
N GLN A 226 -13.84 -2.35 -27.12
CA GLN A 226 -13.51 -2.09 -28.52
C GLN A 226 -13.41 -3.43 -29.26
N LEU A 227 -14.16 -3.59 -30.35
CA LEU A 227 -14.13 -4.79 -31.20
C LEU A 227 -13.17 -4.57 -32.36
N ASP A 228 -12.15 -5.42 -32.48
CA ASP A 228 -11.09 -5.36 -33.51
C ASP A 228 -11.60 -5.41 -34.97
N SER A 229 -12.88 -5.69 -35.20
CA SER A 229 -13.44 -5.91 -36.54
C SER A 229 -14.43 -4.86 -37.03
N VAL A 230 -14.82 -3.87 -36.21
CA VAL A 230 -15.76 -2.82 -36.65
C VAL A 230 -15.40 -1.45 -36.05
N ALA A 231 -14.95 -0.53 -36.92
CA ALA A 231 -14.40 0.77 -36.54
C ALA A 231 -15.35 1.74 -35.82
N ASP A 232 -16.65 1.41 -35.67
CA ASP A 232 -17.65 2.28 -35.04
C ASP A 232 -18.61 1.52 -34.10
N ALA A 233 -18.33 0.26 -33.74
CA ALA A 233 -19.17 -0.49 -32.81
C ALA A 233 -18.76 -0.19 -31.36
N ASN A 234 -19.64 0.45 -30.58
CA ASN A 234 -19.51 0.51 -29.13
C ASN A 234 -20.24 -0.71 -28.54
N LEU A 235 -19.50 -1.73 -28.10
CA LEU A 235 -20.05 -2.78 -27.26
C LEU A 235 -19.90 -2.35 -25.80
N MET A 236 -20.97 -2.52 -25.03
CA MET A 236 -20.96 -2.26 -23.60
C MET A 236 -21.46 -3.52 -22.90
N GLU A 237 -20.71 -3.99 -21.92
CA GLU A 237 -21.02 -5.19 -21.13
C GLU A 237 -21.16 -4.78 -19.67
N ALA A 238 -22.25 -5.21 -19.04
CA ALA A 238 -22.50 -4.94 -17.63
C ALA A 238 -23.47 -5.99 -17.05
N ASN A 239 -23.24 -6.35 -15.79
CA ASN A 239 -24.24 -7.03 -14.99
C ASN A 239 -25.26 -5.98 -14.51
N LEU A 240 -26.53 -6.11 -14.93
CA LEU A 240 -27.58 -5.15 -14.60
C LEU A 240 -28.56 -5.74 -13.59
N ASP A 241 -28.59 -5.18 -12.38
CA ASP A 241 -29.65 -5.39 -11.39
C ASP A 241 -30.50 -4.12 -11.26
N MET A 242 -31.77 -4.21 -11.64
CA MET A 242 -32.72 -3.08 -11.61
C MET A 242 -33.50 -2.98 -10.30
N ASN A 243 -33.38 -3.94 -9.36
CA ASN A 243 -34.17 -4.01 -8.14
C ASN A 243 -35.68 -3.75 -8.36
N ASN A 244 -36.15 -2.54 -8.03
CA ASN A 244 -37.55 -2.10 -8.11
C ASN A 244 -37.78 -1.02 -9.18
N TYR A 245 -36.86 -0.86 -10.12
CA TYR A 245 -36.94 0.13 -11.20
C TYR A 245 -37.28 -0.52 -12.53
N ASP A 246 -38.02 0.22 -13.36
CA ASP A 246 -38.44 -0.22 -14.68
C ASP A 246 -37.39 0.10 -15.75
N ILE A 247 -37.35 -0.73 -16.81
CA ILE A 247 -36.62 -0.43 -18.04
C ILE A 247 -37.63 0.06 -19.08
N GLU A 248 -37.65 1.35 -19.37
CA GLU A 248 -38.59 1.98 -20.31
C GLU A 248 -37.92 2.35 -21.64
N ASN A 249 -38.70 2.45 -22.72
CA ASN A 249 -38.27 2.90 -24.06
C ASN A 249 -37.19 2.03 -24.73
N VAL A 250 -37.21 0.72 -24.50
CA VAL A 250 -36.31 -0.23 -25.17
C VAL A 250 -36.76 -0.45 -26.63
N SER A 251 -35.91 -0.11 -27.60
CA SER A 251 -36.23 -0.32 -29.01
C SER A 251 -36.25 -1.80 -29.41
N ALA A 252 -35.36 -2.61 -28.84
CA ALA A 252 -35.31 -4.05 -29.04
C ALA A 252 -34.61 -4.71 -27.84
N LEU A 253 -35.23 -5.78 -27.31
CA LEU A 253 -34.64 -6.65 -26.28
C LEU A 253 -34.47 -8.04 -26.88
N THR A 254 -33.22 -8.49 -26.97
CA THR A 254 -32.89 -9.87 -27.38
C THR A 254 -32.24 -10.56 -26.19
N VAL A 255 -32.77 -11.72 -25.80
CA VAL A 255 -32.29 -12.49 -24.65
C VAL A 255 -32.18 -13.95 -25.03
N ASP A 256 -31.17 -14.64 -24.50
CA ASP A 256 -31.05 -16.09 -24.63
C ASP A 256 -32.08 -16.81 -23.74
N ARG A 257 -32.30 -16.28 -22.52
CA ARG A 257 -33.27 -16.80 -21.56
C ARG A 257 -33.96 -15.66 -20.80
N LEU A 258 -35.29 -15.71 -20.76
CA LEU A 258 -36.13 -14.86 -19.91
C LEU A 258 -36.85 -15.74 -18.89
N GLU A 259 -36.66 -15.46 -17.60
CA GLU A 259 -37.34 -16.14 -16.50
C GLU A 259 -38.18 -15.12 -15.73
N VAL A 260 -39.49 -15.37 -15.62
CA VAL A 260 -40.44 -14.48 -14.94
C VAL A 260 -41.10 -15.23 -13.79
N SER A 261 -40.89 -14.74 -12.57
CA SER A 261 -41.45 -15.33 -11.34
C SER A 261 -42.91 -14.90 -11.08
N GLY A 262 -43.34 -13.79 -11.70
CA GLY A 262 -44.69 -13.23 -11.57
C GLY A 262 -45.51 -13.25 -12.87
N ASN A 263 -46.45 -12.32 -12.99
CA ASN A 263 -47.27 -12.19 -14.19
C ASN A 263 -46.50 -11.51 -15.33
N THR A 264 -46.69 -12.02 -16.55
CA THR A 264 -46.22 -11.38 -17.78
C THR A 264 -47.41 -10.89 -18.58
N VAL A 265 -47.35 -9.66 -19.09
CA VAL A 265 -48.31 -9.12 -20.07
C VAL A 265 -47.51 -8.69 -21.30
N ILE A 266 -47.90 -9.20 -22.47
CA ILE A 266 -47.30 -8.83 -23.76
C ILE A 266 -48.40 -8.14 -24.57
N GLU A 267 -48.22 -6.85 -24.85
CA GLU A 267 -49.15 -6.07 -25.65
C GLU A 267 -48.52 -5.80 -27.03
N GLY A 268 -49.06 -6.43 -28.08
CA GLY A 268 -48.55 -6.28 -29.44
C GLY A 268 -48.84 -7.49 -30.36
N ASN A 269 -48.29 -7.47 -31.57
CA ASN A 269 -48.36 -8.61 -32.48
C ASN A 269 -47.27 -9.62 -32.13
N ASP A 270 -47.65 -10.70 -31.44
CA ASP A 270 -46.76 -11.83 -31.18
C ASP A 270 -46.71 -12.76 -32.41
N ASN A 271 -45.52 -12.96 -32.95
CA ASN A 271 -45.24 -13.95 -34.01
C ASN A 271 -44.44 -15.16 -33.46
N GLY A 272 -44.51 -15.39 -32.15
CA GLY A 272 -43.84 -16.49 -31.46
C GLY A 272 -44.62 -17.81 -31.50
N THR A 273 -43.88 -18.91 -31.61
CA THR A 273 -44.43 -20.25 -31.35
C THR A 273 -44.42 -20.50 -29.84
N SER A 274 -45.55 -20.27 -29.16
CA SER A 274 -45.67 -20.58 -27.74
C SER A 274 -45.88 -22.09 -27.55
N ASN A 275 -44.83 -22.84 -27.17
CA ASN A 275 -45.00 -24.19 -26.64
C ASN A 275 -45.46 -24.09 -25.18
N ASN A 276 -46.73 -23.74 -24.99
CA ASN A 276 -47.35 -23.72 -23.68
C ASN A 276 -47.66 -25.16 -23.27
N ALA A 277 -46.69 -25.85 -22.66
CA ALA A 277 -46.98 -27.08 -21.93
C ALA A 277 -47.72 -26.72 -20.64
N LEU A 278 -49.01 -26.38 -20.79
CA LEU A 278 -49.97 -26.30 -19.70
C LEU A 278 -50.14 -27.71 -19.12
N ASN A 279 -49.28 -28.07 -18.17
CA ASN A 279 -49.56 -29.16 -17.27
C ASN A 279 -50.53 -28.63 -16.21
N VAL A 280 -51.81 -28.54 -16.59
CA VAL A 280 -52.89 -28.37 -15.62
C VAL A 280 -53.04 -29.72 -14.93
N SER A 281 -52.89 -29.73 -13.61
CA SER A 281 -53.16 -30.89 -12.75
C SER A 281 -54.50 -31.53 -13.05
#